data_AF-A0A9K3PH01-F1
#
_entry.id   AF-A0A9K3PH01-F1
#
_cell.length_a   1.000
_cell.length_b   1.000
_cell.length_c   1.000
_cell.angle_alpha   90.00
_cell.angle_beta   90.00
_cell.angle_gamma   90.00
#
_symmetry.space_group_name_H-M   'P 1'
#
loop_
_entity.id
_entity.type
_entity.pdbx_description
1 polymer ?
#
loop_
_entity_poly.entity_id
_entity_poly.type
_entity_poly.pdbx_seq_one_letter_code
_entity_poly.pdbx_strand_id
1 'polypeptide(L)'
;MNSFFQSHQMAKTLNNSAALLIETGQYDRGISCLMEALVLSDRQHSSKYHPTTNNPADIRKWSSLACQCQHCSLEECILFSERIPLSSTEGPFSDDGCGDGDAEVNGYIHRRPISITTQSMQENHYMGATLSLIVTFNLALAHHLSAMDTFGWTTTNYSDVNNNNDHAHRGLTNCSTYKDTFQKILHLYELAYRWQIELEEDALQKQLQWQQGQKQQLQRTFHNNNNNNNNNIELDASSVVSIRFNMIISNNLSQIHRLVHNHSKHRQCLEHLLATIMFVVAADSVTQQWSTSRISITSSTSSSTTLRHQSSQQQQQQMLLPRHPRMDLEGFLCNAAPLIFRGHPCAGAA
;
A
#
# COMPACT_ATOMS: atom_id res chain seq x y z
N MET A 1 13.61 10.17 -28.83
CA MET A 1 13.26 9.57 -27.53
C MET A 1 12.16 8.54 -27.74
N ASN A 2 12.24 7.38 -27.07
CA ASN A 2 11.29 6.28 -27.25
C ASN A 2 9.88 6.68 -26.74
N SER A 3 8.87 6.65 -27.62
CA SER A 3 7.46 6.95 -27.32
C SER A 3 6.89 6.19 -26.11
N PHE A 4 7.48 5.01 -25.84
CA PHE A 4 7.18 4.17 -24.68
C PHE A 4 7.44 4.87 -23.34
N PHE A 5 8.65 5.42 -23.14
CA PHE A 5 9.01 6.08 -21.89
C PHE A 5 8.22 7.36 -21.69
N GLN A 6 7.90 8.06 -22.79
CA GLN A 6 7.07 9.26 -22.75
C GLN A 6 5.65 8.93 -22.26
N SER A 7 5.04 7.84 -22.75
CA SER A 7 3.72 7.39 -22.28
C SER A 7 3.73 7.01 -20.80
N HIS A 8 4.79 6.33 -20.34
CA HIS A 8 4.95 5.97 -18.93
C HIS A 8 5.03 7.20 -18.03
N GLN A 9 5.87 8.16 -18.42
CA GLN A 9 6.10 9.38 -17.67
C GLN A 9 4.85 10.26 -17.61
N MET A 10 4.10 10.32 -18.72
CA MET A 10 2.81 11.00 -18.77
C MET A 10 1.80 10.35 -17.81
N ALA A 11 1.73 9.01 -17.78
CA ALA A 11 0.85 8.30 -16.85
C ALA A 11 1.16 8.61 -15.37
N LYS A 12 2.45 8.67 -14.98
CA LYS A 12 2.85 9.11 -13.62
C LYS A 12 2.42 10.54 -13.30
N THR A 13 2.60 11.45 -14.26
CA THR A 13 2.24 12.86 -14.13
C THR A 13 0.73 13.03 -13.96
N LEU A 14 -0.06 12.29 -14.75
CA LEU A 14 -1.52 12.25 -14.65
C LEU A 14 -1.98 11.66 -13.31
N ASN A 15 -1.33 10.60 -12.82
CA ASN A 15 -1.64 10.04 -11.50
C ASN A 15 -1.42 11.06 -10.37
N ASN A 16 -0.27 11.75 -10.35
CA ASN A 16 0.01 12.74 -9.29
C ASN A 16 -0.90 13.97 -9.40
N SER A 17 -1.25 14.38 -10.62
CA SER A 17 -2.23 15.44 -10.84
C SER A 17 -3.62 15.03 -10.32
N ALA A 18 -4.02 13.78 -10.57
CA ALA A 18 -5.26 13.24 -10.05
C ALA A 18 -5.27 13.13 -8.53
N ALA A 19 -4.16 12.73 -7.92
CA ALA A 19 -4.02 12.69 -6.47
C ALA A 19 -4.31 14.07 -5.84
N LEU A 20 -3.72 15.14 -6.37
CA LEU A 20 -4.00 16.51 -5.93
C LEU A 20 -5.48 16.91 -6.15
N LEU A 21 -6.08 16.51 -7.27
CA LEU A 21 -7.49 16.78 -7.56
C LEU A 21 -8.42 16.05 -6.58
N ILE A 22 -8.10 14.80 -6.22
CA ILE A 22 -8.86 14.02 -5.22
C ILE A 22 -8.75 14.66 -3.83
N GLU A 23 -7.55 15.06 -3.42
CA GLU A 23 -7.33 15.74 -2.12
C GLU A 23 -8.09 17.08 -2.03
N THR A 24 -8.36 17.74 -3.16
CA THR A 24 -9.13 18.99 -3.24
C THR A 24 -10.62 18.78 -3.55
N GLY A 25 -11.13 17.56 -3.50
CA GLY A 25 -12.54 17.24 -3.73
C GLY A 25 -13.00 17.32 -5.20
N GLN A 26 -12.08 17.53 -6.15
CA GLN A 26 -12.37 17.62 -7.58
C GLN A 26 -12.36 16.23 -8.25
N TYR A 27 -13.21 15.32 -7.75
CA TYR A 27 -13.13 13.91 -8.12
C TYR A 27 -13.34 13.64 -9.61
N ASP A 28 -14.28 14.32 -10.29
CA ASP A 28 -14.55 14.08 -11.72
C ASP A 28 -13.33 14.37 -12.60
N ARG A 29 -12.60 15.45 -12.28
CA ARG A 29 -11.34 15.78 -12.96
C ARG A 29 -10.27 14.75 -12.65
N GLY A 30 -10.16 14.34 -11.38
CA GLY A 30 -9.24 13.28 -10.96
C GLY A 30 -9.50 11.96 -11.69
N ILE A 31 -10.77 11.53 -11.78
CA ILE A 31 -11.22 10.34 -12.51
C ILE A 31 -10.80 10.42 -13.98
N SER A 32 -11.01 11.57 -14.63
CA SER A 32 -10.62 11.78 -16.03
C SER A 32 -9.11 11.60 -16.24
N CYS A 33 -8.28 12.20 -15.37
CA CYS A 33 -6.82 12.03 -15.41
C CYS A 33 -6.40 10.57 -15.18
N LEU A 34 -7.05 9.87 -14.26
CA LEU A 34 -6.74 8.46 -13.95
C LEU A 34 -7.14 7.51 -15.06
N MET A 35 -8.27 7.76 -15.73
CA MET A 35 -8.67 6.98 -16.90
C MET A 35 -7.65 7.14 -18.04
N GLU A 36 -7.17 8.36 -18.29
CA GLU A 36 -6.11 8.61 -19.28
C GLU A 36 -4.79 7.93 -18.87
N ALA A 37 -4.39 8.04 -17.59
CA ALA A 37 -3.21 7.37 -17.07
C ALA A 37 -3.29 5.85 -17.23
N LEU A 38 -4.47 5.26 -17.00
CA LEU A 38 -4.70 3.83 -17.13
C LEU A 38 -4.56 3.38 -18.59
N VAL A 39 -5.15 4.10 -19.54
CA VAL A 39 -4.99 3.84 -20.98
C VAL A 39 -3.53 3.90 -21.42
N LEU A 40 -2.78 4.88 -20.92
CA LEU A 40 -1.34 4.99 -21.21
C LEU A 40 -0.54 3.84 -20.60
N SER A 41 -0.91 3.35 -19.41
CA SER A 41 -0.27 2.20 -18.77
C SER A 41 -0.61 0.87 -19.45
N ASP A 42 -1.85 0.70 -19.93
CA ASP A 42 -2.29 -0.55 -20.56
C ASP A 42 -1.66 -0.76 -21.95
N ARG A 43 -1.43 0.33 -22.71
CA ARG A 43 -0.66 0.27 -23.96
C ARG A 43 0.73 -0.35 -23.80
N GLN A 44 1.28 -0.31 -22.59
CA GLN A 44 2.59 -0.89 -22.28
C GLN A 44 2.52 -2.40 -22.07
N HIS A 45 1.44 -2.90 -21.47
CA HIS A 45 1.20 -4.33 -21.28
C HIS A 45 0.66 -5.00 -22.54
N SER A 46 -0.22 -4.31 -23.26
CA SER A 46 -0.93 -4.83 -24.44
C SER A 46 -0.12 -4.77 -25.73
N SER A 47 1.10 -4.24 -25.71
CA SER A 47 2.02 -4.28 -26.85
C SER A 47 2.49 -5.71 -27.14
N LYS A 48 1.57 -6.53 -27.66
CA LYS A 48 1.81 -7.77 -28.40
C LYS A 48 2.58 -7.54 -29.71
N TYR A 49 3.11 -6.33 -29.94
CA TYR A 49 4.28 -6.15 -30.78
C TYR A 49 5.46 -6.85 -30.09
N HIS A 50 5.44 -8.19 -30.14
CA HIS A 50 6.65 -8.94 -30.32
C HIS A 50 7.41 -8.24 -31.44
N PRO A 51 8.59 -7.66 -31.17
CA PRO A 51 9.49 -7.36 -32.26
C PRO A 51 9.60 -8.67 -33.04
N THR A 52 9.38 -8.64 -34.36
CA THR A 52 9.50 -9.81 -35.25
C THR A 52 10.92 -10.39 -35.28
N THR A 53 11.79 -9.97 -34.36
CA THR A 53 12.99 -10.69 -34.00
C THR A 53 12.57 -12.06 -33.51
N ASN A 54 12.78 -13.09 -34.33
CA ASN A 54 12.55 -14.51 -34.03
C ASN A 54 13.42 -15.04 -32.86
N ASN A 55 13.97 -14.16 -32.02
CA ASN A 55 14.81 -14.51 -30.90
C ASN A 55 14.00 -14.50 -29.59
N PRO A 56 13.60 -15.67 -29.05
CA PRO A 56 12.89 -15.76 -27.77
C PRO A 56 13.67 -15.20 -26.57
N ALA A 57 14.95 -14.87 -26.74
CA ALA A 57 15.75 -14.18 -25.73
C ALA A 57 15.37 -12.69 -25.54
N ASP A 58 14.85 -12.00 -26.56
CA ASP A 58 14.55 -10.56 -26.47
C ASP A 58 13.23 -10.26 -25.74
N ILE A 59 12.27 -11.19 -25.76
CA ILE A 59 10.94 -11.02 -25.14
C ILE A 59 11.03 -11.05 -23.60
N ARG A 60 11.89 -11.90 -23.01
CA ARG A 60 12.04 -11.98 -21.54
C ARG A 60 12.71 -10.76 -20.93
N LYS A 61 13.39 -9.94 -21.74
CA LYS A 61 14.12 -8.77 -21.24
C LYS A 61 13.18 -7.67 -20.73
N TRP A 62 11.92 -7.64 -21.16
CA TRP A 62 11.05 -6.49 -20.92
C TRP A 62 10.30 -6.55 -19.58
N SER A 63 9.88 -7.73 -19.13
CA SER A 63 9.35 -7.92 -17.77
C SER A 63 10.42 -7.71 -16.69
N SER A 64 11.70 -7.75 -17.07
CA SER A 64 12.85 -7.40 -16.23
C SER A 64 13.18 -5.90 -16.21
N LEU A 65 12.48 -5.05 -16.97
CA LEU A 65 12.78 -3.61 -17.06
C LEU A 65 12.16 -2.78 -15.93
N ALA A 66 11.27 -3.35 -15.12
CA ALA A 66 10.74 -2.60 -13.97
C ALA A 66 11.88 -2.23 -13.02
N CYS A 67 11.95 -0.95 -12.62
CA CYS A 67 12.93 -0.46 -11.67
C CYS A 67 12.74 -1.20 -10.35
N GLN A 68 13.82 -1.77 -9.84
CA GLN A 68 13.87 -2.40 -8.51
C GLN A 68 14.35 -1.42 -7.43
N CYS A 69 14.40 -0.14 -7.76
CA CYS A 69 14.76 0.92 -6.83
C CYS A 69 13.64 1.15 -5.81
N GLN A 70 14.01 1.49 -4.57
CA GLN A 70 13.06 1.76 -3.49
C GLN A 70 12.02 2.82 -3.86
N HIS A 71 12.40 3.86 -4.60
CA HIS A 71 11.51 4.95 -5.04
C HIS A 71 10.39 4.53 -6.00
N CYS A 72 10.51 3.36 -6.63
CA CYS A 72 9.49 2.77 -7.49
C CYS A 72 8.66 1.69 -6.78
N SER A 73 9.00 1.35 -5.54
CA SER A 73 8.21 0.43 -4.73
C SER A 73 6.87 1.05 -4.36
N LEU A 74 5.86 0.19 -4.22
CA LEU A 74 4.54 0.60 -3.74
C LEU A 74 4.61 1.22 -2.34
N GLU A 75 5.40 0.62 -1.44
CA GLU A 75 5.56 1.07 -0.06
C GLU A 75 6.14 2.49 0.00
N GLU A 76 7.19 2.80 -0.77
CA GLU A 76 7.77 4.15 -0.77
C GLU A 76 6.80 5.18 -1.38
N CYS A 77 5.97 4.80 -2.36
CA CYS A 77 4.93 5.69 -2.89
C CYS A 77 3.86 6.00 -1.83
N ILE A 78 3.44 5.00 -1.04
CA ILE A 78 2.47 5.22 0.06
C ILE A 78 3.09 6.13 1.12
N LEU A 79 4.31 5.85 1.58
CA LEU A 79 5.04 6.67 2.54
C LEU A 79 5.25 8.10 2.04
N PHE A 80 5.60 8.27 0.77
CA PHE A 80 5.74 9.57 0.15
C PHE A 80 4.42 10.35 0.18
N SER A 81 3.30 9.68 -0.11
CA SER A 81 1.98 10.28 -0.07
C SER A 81 1.61 10.75 1.33
N GLU A 82 1.83 9.91 2.34
CA GLU A 82 1.54 10.25 3.74
C GLU A 82 2.36 11.46 4.25
N ARG A 83 3.60 11.63 3.77
CA ARG A 83 4.48 12.74 4.16
C ARG A 83 4.07 14.09 3.59
N ILE A 84 3.30 14.13 2.50
CA ILE A 84 2.84 15.40 1.93
C ILE A 84 1.85 16.00 2.93
N PRO A 85 2.12 17.17 3.54
CA PRO A 85 1.13 17.82 4.38
C PRO A 85 -0.11 18.06 3.53
N LEU A 86 -1.28 17.61 3.99
CA LEU A 86 -2.53 18.08 3.38
C LEU A 86 -2.49 19.59 3.55
N SER A 87 -2.42 20.33 2.44
CA SER A 87 -2.53 21.79 2.46
C SER A 87 -3.75 22.10 3.30
N SER A 88 -3.54 22.80 4.41
CA SER A 88 -4.42 22.92 5.56
C SER A 88 -5.73 23.65 5.27
N THR A 89 -6.51 23.12 4.34
CA THR A 89 -7.96 23.00 4.53
C THR A 89 -8.16 22.09 5.74
N GLU A 90 -7.88 22.63 6.92
CA GLU A 90 -8.67 22.35 8.10
C GLU A 90 -10.11 22.74 7.74
N GLY A 91 -10.77 21.86 6.99
CA GLY A 91 -12.21 21.79 7.06
C GLY A 91 -12.57 21.57 8.54
N PRO A 92 -13.74 22.05 9.00
CA PRO A 92 -14.18 22.04 10.40
C PRO A 92 -14.37 20.63 11.02
N PHE A 93 -13.74 19.60 10.46
CA PHE A 93 -13.73 18.22 10.92
C PHE A 93 -12.57 17.91 11.89
N SER A 94 -11.84 18.94 12.36
CA SER A 94 -10.90 18.76 13.47
C SER A 94 -11.67 18.34 14.71
N ASP A 95 -11.48 17.05 14.99
CA ASP A 95 -11.96 16.22 16.08
C ASP A 95 -11.52 16.74 17.46
N ASP A 96 -12.10 17.87 17.89
CA ASP A 96 -11.82 18.45 19.21
C ASP A 96 -12.97 18.22 20.22
N GLY A 97 -13.89 17.31 19.90
CA GLY A 97 -15.05 17.03 20.72
C GLY A 97 -15.13 15.57 21.12
N CYS A 98 -14.56 15.21 22.26
CA CYS A 98 -14.94 14.05 23.06
C CYS A 98 -16.39 14.18 23.60
N GLY A 99 -17.34 14.49 22.71
CA GLY A 99 -18.75 14.50 22.99
C GLY A 99 -19.23 13.06 23.11
N ASP A 100 -19.68 12.68 24.30
CA ASP A 100 -20.29 11.41 24.68
C ASP A 100 -21.61 11.08 23.92
N GLY A 101 -21.91 11.83 22.85
CA GLY A 101 -23.13 11.69 22.07
C GLY A 101 -22.92 10.78 20.89
N ASP A 102 -23.40 9.53 21.00
CA ASP A 102 -23.85 8.63 19.93
C ASP A 102 -23.25 8.85 18.54
N ALA A 103 -21.91 8.95 18.46
CA ALA A 103 -21.20 9.13 17.20
C ALA A 103 -21.48 7.92 16.31
N GLU A 104 -22.41 8.13 15.39
CA GLU A 104 -23.00 7.14 14.52
C GLU A 104 -21.91 6.53 13.63
N VAL A 105 -21.46 5.33 14.01
CA VAL A 105 -20.93 4.15 13.29
C VAL A 105 -20.34 4.35 11.87
N ASN A 106 -19.78 5.49 11.56
CA ASN A 106 -19.18 5.78 10.27
C ASN A 106 -17.75 5.25 10.26
N GLY A 107 -17.63 3.98 9.85
CA GLY A 107 -16.38 3.26 9.69
C GLY A 107 -15.29 4.04 8.94
N TYR A 108 -14.04 3.77 9.28
CA TYR A 108 -12.88 4.46 8.74
C TYR A 108 -12.66 4.06 7.28
N ILE A 109 -12.47 5.05 6.41
CA ILE A 109 -12.14 4.87 5.01
C ILE A 109 -10.81 5.57 4.78
N HIS A 110 -9.83 4.87 4.19
CA HIS A 110 -8.61 5.51 3.76
C HIS A 110 -8.93 6.46 2.61
N ARG A 111 -8.71 7.77 2.82
CA ARG A 111 -9.10 8.84 1.88
C ARG A 111 -7.94 9.36 1.03
N ARG A 112 -6.72 8.91 1.29
CA ARG A 112 -5.52 9.51 0.69
C ARG A 112 -5.11 8.81 -0.61
N PRO A 113 -4.99 9.53 -1.74
CA PRO A 113 -4.49 8.93 -2.97
C PRO A 113 -2.97 8.66 -2.88
N ILE A 114 -2.51 7.63 -3.59
CA ILE A 114 -1.09 7.25 -3.66
C ILE A 114 -0.43 8.03 -4.80
N SER A 115 0.52 8.89 -4.44
CA SER A 115 1.37 9.65 -5.35
C SER A 115 2.67 8.92 -5.65
N ILE A 116 3.15 9.05 -6.88
CA ILE A 116 4.46 8.58 -7.33
C ILE A 116 5.53 9.53 -6.81
N THR A 117 6.64 8.98 -6.31
CA THR A 117 7.78 9.77 -5.82
C THR A 117 8.35 10.69 -6.90
N THR A 118 8.76 11.90 -6.50
CA THR A 118 9.40 12.87 -7.41
C THR A 118 10.67 12.29 -8.05
N GLN A 119 11.44 11.51 -7.29
CA GLN A 119 12.64 10.85 -7.79
C GLN A 119 12.36 9.85 -8.90
N SER A 120 11.36 8.97 -8.71
CA SER A 120 10.91 8.03 -9.76
C SER A 120 10.48 8.75 -11.05
N MET A 121 9.86 9.93 -10.91
CA MET A 121 9.49 10.76 -12.07
C MET A 121 10.72 11.41 -12.72
N GLN A 122 11.62 12.02 -11.96
CA GLN A 122 12.79 12.73 -12.50
C GLN A 122 13.75 11.78 -13.23
N GLU A 123 13.93 10.58 -12.69
CA GLU A 123 14.83 9.56 -13.24
C GLU A 123 14.18 8.74 -14.38
N ASN A 124 12.91 9.04 -14.72
CA ASN A 124 12.12 8.33 -15.74
C ASN A 124 12.11 6.80 -15.56
N HIS A 125 12.07 6.35 -14.31
CA HIS A 125 12.08 4.92 -14.00
C HIS A 125 10.82 4.21 -14.52
N TYR A 126 10.95 2.99 -15.01
CA TYR A 126 9.79 2.19 -15.40
C TYR A 126 9.23 1.44 -14.18
N MET A 127 8.01 1.73 -13.75
CA MET A 127 7.39 1.09 -12.56
C MET A 127 6.61 -0.19 -12.89
N GLY A 128 6.44 -0.53 -14.18
CA GLY A 128 5.70 -1.72 -14.60
C GLY A 128 4.27 -1.78 -14.01
N ALA A 129 3.88 -2.97 -13.55
CA ALA A 129 2.55 -3.21 -12.99
C ALA A 129 2.27 -2.44 -11.69
N THR A 130 3.30 -1.99 -10.96
CA THR A 130 3.11 -1.13 -9.77
C THR A 130 2.42 0.18 -10.12
N LEU A 131 2.70 0.79 -11.29
CA LEU A 131 2.00 1.99 -11.71
C LEU A 131 0.52 1.70 -12.03
N SER A 132 0.23 0.60 -12.73
CA SER A 132 -1.14 0.19 -13.05
C SER A 132 -1.95 -0.09 -11.79
N LEU A 133 -1.34 -0.71 -10.77
CA LEU A 133 -1.92 -0.90 -9.45
C LEU A 133 -2.29 0.44 -8.79
N ILE A 134 -1.33 1.38 -8.69
CA ILE A 134 -1.53 2.69 -8.06
C ILE A 134 -2.66 3.47 -8.76
N VAL A 135 -2.63 3.53 -10.10
CA VAL A 135 -3.66 4.23 -10.89
C VAL A 135 -5.03 3.61 -10.68
N THR A 136 -5.13 2.27 -10.68
CA THR A 136 -6.39 1.55 -10.46
C THR A 136 -6.94 1.80 -9.06
N PHE A 137 -6.07 1.76 -8.04
CA PHE A 137 -6.44 2.06 -6.66
C PHE A 137 -6.97 3.50 -6.51
N ASN A 138 -6.22 4.49 -7.03
CA ASN A 138 -6.63 5.89 -6.97
C ASN A 138 -7.96 6.13 -7.71
N LEU A 139 -8.22 5.39 -8.79
CA LEU A 139 -9.49 5.46 -9.51
C LEU A 139 -10.66 4.89 -8.69
N ALA A 140 -10.44 3.76 -8.00
CA ALA A 140 -11.40 3.20 -7.05
C ALA A 140 -11.70 4.19 -5.92
N LEU A 141 -10.64 4.80 -5.37
CA LEU A 141 -10.73 5.79 -4.30
C LEU A 141 -11.48 7.05 -4.72
N ALA A 142 -11.18 7.61 -5.90
CA ALA A 142 -11.86 8.79 -6.41
C ALA A 142 -13.37 8.57 -6.57
N HIS A 143 -13.77 7.42 -7.12
CA HIS A 143 -15.18 7.05 -7.22
C HIS A 143 -15.82 6.84 -5.84
N HIS A 144 -15.10 6.22 -4.89
CA HIS A 144 -15.58 6.02 -3.53
C HIS A 144 -15.86 7.37 -2.84
N LEU A 145 -14.91 8.30 -2.87
CA LEU A 145 -15.07 9.61 -2.23
C LEU A 145 -16.14 10.47 -2.93
N SER A 146 -16.19 10.44 -4.27
CA SER A 146 -17.25 11.09 -5.03
C SER A 146 -18.65 10.58 -4.67
N ALA A 147 -18.81 9.27 -4.50
CA ALA A 147 -20.08 8.69 -4.06
C ALA A 147 -20.45 9.14 -2.64
N MET A 148 -19.50 9.17 -1.72
CA MET A 148 -19.74 9.64 -0.35
C MET A 148 -20.23 11.09 -0.31
N ASP A 149 -19.61 11.97 -1.10
CA ASP A 149 -20.01 13.39 -1.17
C ASP A 149 -21.37 13.54 -1.87
N THR A 150 -21.63 12.78 -2.94
CA THR A 150 -22.91 12.84 -3.68
C THR A 150 -24.09 12.36 -2.85
N PHE A 151 -23.90 11.30 -2.07
CA PHE A 151 -24.97 10.69 -1.27
C PHE A 151 -25.08 11.30 0.14
N GLY A 152 -24.34 12.37 0.44
CA GLY A 152 -24.49 13.14 1.69
C GLY A 152 -24.14 12.33 2.94
N TRP A 153 -23.18 11.39 2.85
CA TRP A 153 -22.74 10.58 4.00
C TRP A 153 -21.99 11.39 5.05
N THR A 154 -21.68 12.65 4.76
CA THR A 154 -21.20 13.60 5.77
C THR A 154 -22.32 13.85 6.76
N THR A 155 -22.23 13.15 7.90
CA THR A 155 -23.00 13.25 9.13
C THR A 155 -23.67 14.62 9.24
N THR A 156 -24.91 14.73 8.77
CA THR A 156 -25.69 15.95 8.94
C THR A 156 -26.02 15.97 10.42
N ASN A 157 -25.28 16.80 11.17
CA ASN A 157 -25.45 16.99 12.61
C ASN A 157 -26.94 17.11 12.94
N TYR A 158 -27.46 16.06 13.57
CA TYR A 158 -28.88 15.84 13.89
C TYR A 158 -29.41 16.83 14.94
N SER A 159 -28.67 17.89 15.27
CA SER A 159 -28.96 18.78 16.39
C SER A 159 -29.99 19.89 16.11
N ASP A 160 -30.52 20.04 14.89
CA ASP A 160 -31.47 21.13 14.57
C ASP A 160 -32.89 20.70 14.13
N VAL A 161 -33.29 19.45 14.36
CA VAL A 161 -34.65 18.98 14.04
C VAL A 161 -35.52 18.99 15.29
N ASN A 162 -35.96 20.18 15.68
CA ASN A 162 -37.13 20.34 16.56
C ASN A 162 -38.31 21.03 15.84
N ASN A 163 -38.31 21.06 14.51
CA ASN A 163 -39.41 21.62 13.72
C ASN A 163 -40.11 20.55 12.89
N ASN A 164 -41.25 20.11 13.41
CA ASN A 164 -42.26 19.28 12.77
C ASN A 164 -42.62 19.83 11.38
N ASN A 165 -42.13 19.21 10.30
CA ASN A 165 -42.75 19.27 8.98
C ASN A 165 -42.30 18.06 8.12
N ASP A 166 -43.27 17.17 7.91
CA ASP A 166 -43.25 15.78 7.46
C ASP A 166 -42.88 15.51 5.98
N HIS A 167 -41.98 16.26 5.34
CA HIS A 167 -41.80 16.19 3.87
C HIS A 167 -40.39 15.94 3.31
N ALA A 168 -39.38 15.60 4.12
CA ALA A 168 -37.99 15.46 3.64
C ALA A 168 -37.53 14.03 3.26
N HIS A 169 -38.34 12.99 3.39
CA HIS A 169 -37.92 11.60 3.06
C HIS A 169 -38.10 11.17 1.58
N ARG A 170 -38.44 12.09 0.67
CA ARG A 170 -38.88 11.73 -0.71
C ARG A 170 -37.83 11.86 -1.83
N GLY A 171 -36.54 11.94 -1.51
CA GLY A 171 -35.47 12.16 -2.51
C GLY A 171 -34.63 10.96 -2.95
N LEU A 172 -34.85 9.74 -2.44
CA LEU A 172 -34.04 8.54 -2.74
C LEU A 172 -34.40 7.85 -4.08
N THR A 173 -34.98 8.58 -5.04
CA THR A 173 -35.61 8.01 -6.24
C THR A 173 -34.66 7.45 -7.30
N ASN A 174 -33.34 7.37 -7.06
CA ASN A 174 -32.39 6.74 -8.00
C ASN A 174 -31.64 5.55 -7.38
N CYS A 175 -32.39 4.61 -6.78
CA CYS A 175 -31.85 3.36 -6.21
C CYS A 175 -30.97 2.55 -7.20
N SER A 176 -31.27 2.58 -8.50
CA SER A 176 -30.46 1.90 -9.52
C SER A 176 -29.08 2.52 -9.69
N THR A 177 -28.99 3.86 -9.81
CA THR A 177 -27.71 4.57 -10.00
C THR A 177 -26.77 4.39 -8.80
N TYR A 178 -27.32 4.35 -7.58
CA TYR A 178 -26.55 4.06 -6.37
C TYR A 178 -25.88 2.68 -6.47
N LYS A 179 -26.68 1.64 -6.76
CA LYS A 179 -26.18 0.27 -6.86
C LYS A 179 -25.10 0.14 -7.93
N ASP A 180 -25.31 0.75 -9.10
CA ASP A 180 -24.34 0.71 -10.20
C ASP A 180 -23.01 1.39 -9.85
N THR A 181 -23.09 2.50 -9.10
CA THR A 181 -21.90 3.23 -8.63
C THR A 181 -21.08 2.38 -7.67
N PHE A 182 -21.71 1.76 -6.67
CA PHE A 182 -21.00 0.91 -5.71
C PHE A 182 -20.49 -0.39 -6.35
N GLN A 183 -21.22 -0.96 -7.30
CA GLN A 183 -20.76 -2.11 -8.09
C GLN A 183 -19.47 -1.77 -8.85
N LYS A 184 -19.41 -0.57 -9.45
CA LYS A 184 -18.21 -0.08 -10.14
C LYS A 184 -17.04 0.13 -9.18
N ILE A 185 -17.28 0.77 -8.03
CA ILE A 185 -16.25 0.97 -6.99
C ILE A 185 -15.69 -0.37 -6.52
N LEU A 186 -16.58 -1.33 -6.22
CA LEU A 186 -16.20 -2.67 -5.79
C LEU A 186 -15.32 -3.35 -6.85
N HIS A 187 -15.74 -3.32 -8.11
CA HIS A 187 -14.98 -3.90 -9.21
C HIS A 187 -13.57 -3.29 -9.35
N LEU A 188 -13.44 -1.97 -9.17
CA LEU A 188 -12.14 -1.30 -9.23
C LEU A 188 -11.22 -1.70 -8.06
N TYR A 189 -11.75 -1.81 -6.84
CA TYR A 189 -10.95 -2.33 -5.72
C TYR A 189 -10.57 -3.79 -5.90
N GLU A 190 -11.48 -4.64 -6.38
CA GLU A 190 -11.18 -6.04 -6.70
C GLU A 190 -10.08 -6.14 -7.78
N LEU A 191 -10.12 -5.27 -8.79
CA LEU A 191 -9.10 -5.19 -9.82
C LEU A 191 -7.74 -4.77 -9.23
N ALA A 192 -7.71 -3.74 -8.38
CA ALA A 192 -6.49 -3.34 -7.67
C ALA A 192 -5.94 -4.47 -6.78
N TYR A 193 -6.82 -5.20 -6.08
CA TYR A 193 -6.41 -6.35 -5.28
C TYR A 193 -5.80 -7.47 -6.13
N ARG A 194 -6.39 -7.74 -7.31
CA ARG A 194 -5.82 -8.72 -8.25
C ARG A 194 -4.44 -8.32 -8.76
N TRP A 195 -4.23 -7.05 -9.11
CA TRP A 195 -2.90 -6.55 -9.48
C TRP A 195 -1.86 -6.76 -8.37
N GLN A 196 -2.26 -6.60 -7.10
CA GLN A 196 -1.38 -6.85 -5.95
C GLN A 196 -0.98 -8.33 -5.86
N ILE A 197 -1.93 -9.25 -6.06
CA ILE A 197 -1.64 -10.70 -6.09
C ILE A 197 -0.69 -11.04 -7.26
N GLU A 198 -0.95 -10.50 -8.45
CA GLU A 198 -0.10 -10.76 -9.62
C GLU A 198 1.36 -10.29 -9.40
N LEU A 199 1.55 -9.14 -8.73
CA LEU A 199 2.87 -8.66 -8.33
C LEU A 199 3.56 -9.60 -7.34
N GLU A 200 2.81 -10.13 -6.37
CA GLU A 200 3.31 -11.09 -5.38
C GLU A 200 3.70 -12.42 -6.02
N GLU A 201 2.87 -12.95 -6.91
CA GLU A 201 3.15 -14.20 -7.63
C GLU A 201 4.40 -14.09 -8.51
N ASP A 202 4.56 -12.98 -9.25
CA ASP A 202 5.76 -12.72 -10.05
C ASP A 202 7.03 -12.63 -9.17
N ALA A 203 6.92 -12.02 -8.00
CA ALA A 203 8.01 -11.97 -7.01
C ALA A 203 8.44 -13.36 -6.54
N LEU A 204 7.46 -14.15 -6.09
CA LEU A 204 7.67 -15.50 -5.58
C LEU A 204 8.26 -16.41 -6.67
N GLN A 205 7.76 -16.28 -7.91
CA GLN A 205 8.27 -17.03 -9.05
C GLN A 205 9.73 -16.67 -9.35
N LYS A 206 10.09 -15.38 -9.35
CA LYS A 206 11.48 -14.92 -9.53
C LYS A 206 12.38 -15.43 -8.41
N GLN A 207 11.93 -15.40 -7.17
CA GLN A 207 12.67 -15.93 -6.03
C GLN A 207 12.91 -17.44 -6.15
N LEU A 208 11.88 -18.20 -6.55
CA LEU A 208 12.00 -19.65 -6.75
C LEU A 208 12.97 -19.98 -7.90
N GLN A 209 12.88 -19.27 -9.02
CA GLN A 209 13.82 -19.42 -10.14
C GLN A 209 15.26 -19.12 -9.71
N TRP A 210 15.47 -18.06 -8.94
CA TRP A 210 16.77 -17.70 -8.42
C TRP A 210 17.34 -18.80 -7.50
N GLN A 211 16.53 -19.34 -6.58
CA GLN A 211 16.94 -20.46 -5.72
C GLN A 211 17.29 -21.72 -6.51
N GLN A 212 16.55 -22.04 -7.58
CA GLN A 212 16.87 -23.17 -8.46
C GLN A 212 18.17 -22.94 -9.21
N GLY A 213 18.42 -21.73 -9.71
CA GLY A 213 19.67 -21.35 -10.36
C GLY A 213 20.88 -21.53 -9.44
N GLN A 214 20.77 -21.11 -8.17
CA GLN A 214 21.82 -21.33 -7.18
C GLN A 214 22.08 -22.82 -6.92
N LYS A 215 21.04 -23.65 -6.78
CA LYS A 215 21.20 -25.10 -6.60
C LYS A 215 21.94 -25.75 -7.78
N GLN A 216 21.64 -25.34 -9.01
CA GLN A 216 22.35 -25.82 -10.20
C GLN A 216 23.80 -25.36 -10.25
N GLN A 217 24.08 -24.12 -9.86
CA GLN A 217 25.46 -23.63 -9.75
C GLN A 217 26.24 -24.40 -8.70
N LEU A 218 25.64 -24.66 -7.53
CA LEU A 218 26.26 -25.42 -6.45
C LEU A 218 26.66 -26.84 -6.93
N GLN A 219 25.75 -27.51 -7.65
CA GLN A 219 26.02 -28.82 -8.26
C GLN A 219 27.15 -28.78 -9.29
N ARG A 220 27.27 -27.69 -10.07
CA ARG A 220 28.40 -27.50 -11.00
C ARG A 220 29.71 -27.23 -10.28
N THR A 221 29.70 -26.42 -9.21
CA THR A 221 30.91 -26.14 -8.41
C THR A 221 31.41 -27.36 -7.64
N PHE A 222 30.53 -28.29 -7.25
CA PHE A 222 30.97 -29.58 -6.70
C PHE A 222 31.88 -30.39 -7.66
N HIS A 223 31.80 -30.13 -8.97
CA HIS A 223 32.69 -30.74 -9.97
C HIS A 223 33.90 -29.87 -10.33
N ASN A 224 33.96 -28.62 -9.87
CA ASN A 224 35.00 -27.65 -10.28
C ASN A 224 35.60 -26.99 -9.03
N ASN A 225 36.35 -27.79 -8.26
CA ASN A 225 37.04 -27.35 -7.05
C ASN A 225 38.12 -26.29 -7.37
N ASN A 226 38.22 -25.28 -6.51
CA ASN A 226 39.27 -24.24 -6.37
C ASN A 226 38.98 -22.84 -6.90
N ASN A 227 37.92 -22.16 -6.46
CA ASN A 227 38.10 -20.73 -6.11
C ASN A 227 37.02 -20.21 -5.15
N ASN A 228 37.48 -19.88 -3.94
CA ASN A 228 36.73 -19.19 -2.90
C ASN A 228 36.48 -17.73 -3.29
N ASN A 229 35.24 -17.37 -3.60
CA ASN A 229 34.78 -15.99 -3.46
C ASN A 229 33.32 -15.99 -2.99
N ASN A 230 33.16 -15.85 -1.66
CA ASN A 230 31.87 -15.71 -0.99
C ASN A 230 31.36 -14.26 -1.14
N ASN A 231 30.54 -14.01 -2.15
CA ASN A 231 29.70 -12.81 -2.19
C ASN A 231 28.26 -13.24 -1.87
N ASN A 232 27.88 -13.13 -0.59
CA ASN A 232 26.50 -13.30 -0.16
C ASN A 232 25.68 -12.09 -0.63
N ILE A 233 25.01 -12.23 -1.77
CA ILE A 233 23.95 -11.31 -2.18
C ILE A 233 22.68 -11.80 -1.49
N GLU A 234 22.35 -11.17 -0.35
CA GLU A 234 21.07 -11.34 0.32
C GLU A 234 20.01 -10.62 -0.51
N LEU A 235 19.18 -11.39 -1.21
CA LEU A 235 18.08 -10.84 -2.00
C LEU A 235 16.97 -10.42 -1.04
N ASP A 236 16.72 -9.11 -0.94
CA ASP A 236 15.67 -8.55 -0.09
C ASP A 236 14.28 -8.85 -0.67
N ALA A 237 13.75 -10.02 -0.35
CA ALA A 237 12.42 -10.46 -0.73
C ALA A 237 11.29 -9.62 -0.09
N SER A 238 11.61 -8.69 0.84
CA SER A 238 10.61 -7.84 1.50
C SER A 238 10.00 -6.79 0.57
N SER A 239 10.63 -6.52 -0.58
CA SER A 239 10.29 -5.38 -1.42
C SER A 239 8.95 -5.49 -2.18
N VAL A 240 8.35 -6.67 -2.34
CA VAL A 240 7.32 -6.84 -3.38
C VAL A 240 5.87 -6.81 -2.87
N VAL A 241 5.63 -7.05 -1.58
CA VAL A 241 4.28 -7.01 -1.00
C VAL A 241 4.20 -5.91 0.05
N SER A 242 3.48 -4.82 -0.27
CA SER A 242 3.18 -3.80 0.73
C SER A 242 2.07 -4.31 1.65
N ILE A 243 2.44 -4.75 2.84
CA ILE A 243 1.48 -5.14 3.88
C ILE A 243 0.52 -3.98 4.18
N ARG A 244 1.03 -2.74 4.13
CA ARG A 244 0.25 -1.52 4.32
C ARG A 244 -0.85 -1.39 3.28
N PHE A 245 -0.52 -1.63 2.02
CA PHE A 245 -1.50 -1.60 0.94
C PHE A 245 -2.61 -2.64 1.15
N ASN A 246 -2.25 -3.86 1.58
CA ASN A 246 -3.24 -4.90 1.92
C ASN A 246 -4.18 -4.46 3.05
N MET A 247 -3.67 -3.76 4.06
CA MET A 247 -4.49 -3.21 5.13
C MET A 247 -5.43 -2.11 4.62
N ILE A 248 -4.91 -1.19 3.81
CA ILE A 248 -5.68 -0.09 3.20
C ILE A 248 -6.83 -0.64 2.34
N ILE A 249 -6.52 -1.54 1.40
CA ILE A 249 -7.51 -2.07 0.45
C ILE A 249 -8.57 -2.91 1.14
N SER A 250 -8.18 -3.74 2.12
CA SER A 250 -9.11 -4.58 2.89
C SER A 250 -10.06 -3.74 3.74
N ASN A 251 -9.53 -2.69 4.38
CA ASN A 251 -10.36 -1.75 5.12
C ASN A 251 -11.38 -1.06 4.19
N ASN A 252 -10.94 -0.49 3.06
CA ASN A 252 -11.84 0.18 2.12
C ASN A 252 -12.89 -0.77 1.51
N LEU A 253 -12.50 -1.99 1.10
CA LEU A 253 -13.42 -3.02 0.63
C LEU A 253 -14.46 -3.40 1.69
N SER A 254 -14.05 -3.54 2.96
CA SER A 254 -14.98 -3.84 4.04
C SER A 254 -16.06 -2.77 4.16
N GLN A 255 -15.70 -1.49 4.03
CA GLN A 255 -16.65 -0.38 4.09
C GLN A 255 -17.61 -0.43 2.92
N ILE A 256 -17.12 -0.61 1.69
CA ILE A 256 -17.98 -0.75 0.50
C ILE A 256 -18.96 -1.91 0.66
N HIS A 257 -18.52 -3.08 1.13
CA HIS A 257 -19.40 -4.22 1.37
C HIS A 257 -20.48 -3.93 2.42
N ARG A 258 -20.15 -3.17 3.47
CA ARG A 258 -21.12 -2.70 4.44
C ARG A 258 -22.17 -1.77 3.79
N LEU A 259 -21.72 -0.85 2.93
CA LEU A 259 -22.57 0.12 2.21
C LEU A 259 -23.54 -0.53 1.21
N VAL A 260 -23.20 -1.72 0.69
CA VAL A 260 -24.09 -2.52 -0.18
C VAL A 260 -24.82 -3.65 0.56
N HIS A 261 -24.84 -3.62 1.90
CA HIS A 261 -25.47 -4.63 2.77
C HIS A 261 -24.98 -6.07 2.55
N ASN A 262 -23.73 -6.24 2.09
CA ASN A 262 -23.09 -7.55 1.98
C ASN A 262 -22.28 -7.87 3.25
N HIS A 263 -22.99 -8.17 4.34
CA HIS A 263 -22.41 -8.40 5.66
C HIS A 263 -21.39 -9.56 5.69
N SER A 264 -21.61 -10.61 4.89
CA SER A 264 -20.69 -11.74 4.80
C SER A 264 -19.32 -11.32 4.27
N LYS A 265 -19.29 -10.59 3.15
CA LYS A 265 -18.05 -10.09 2.57
C LYS A 265 -17.39 -9.00 3.42
N HIS A 266 -18.18 -8.11 4.01
CA HIS A 266 -17.68 -7.14 4.99
C HIS A 266 -16.90 -7.83 6.11
N ARG A 267 -17.48 -8.88 6.70
CA ARG A 267 -16.82 -9.68 7.74
C ARG A 267 -15.56 -10.37 7.24
N GLN A 268 -15.58 -10.97 6.05
CA GLN A 268 -14.39 -11.60 5.46
C GLN A 268 -13.23 -10.59 5.28
N CYS A 269 -13.53 -9.37 4.80
CA CYS A 269 -12.53 -8.31 4.66
C CYS A 269 -11.95 -7.89 6.02
N LEU A 270 -12.79 -7.79 7.06
CA LEU A 270 -12.34 -7.48 8.42
C LEU A 270 -11.49 -8.60 9.02
N GLU A 271 -11.89 -9.86 8.86
CA GLU A 271 -11.11 -11.02 9.31
C GLU A 271 -9.74 -11.06 8.64
N HIS A 272 -9.68 -10.79 7.33
CA HIS A 272 -8.41 -10.69 6.61
C HIS A 272 -7.56 -9.52 7.12
N LEU A 273 -8.15 -8.33 7.29
CA LEU A 273 -7.45 -7.16 7.84
C LEU A 273 -6.86 -7.46 9.23
N LEU A 274 -7.63 -8.10 10.12
CA LEU A 274 -7.17 -8.49 11.44
C LEU A 274 -6.05 -9.52 11.38
N ALA A 275 -6.15 -10.53 10.51
CA ALA A 275 -5.09 -11.50 10.30
C ALA A 275 -3.79 -10.83 9.82
N THR A 276 -3.87 -9.87 8.90
CA THR A 276 -2.72 -9.09 8.43
C THR A 276 -2.10 -8.28 9.56
N ILE A 277 -2.90 -7.59 10.38
CA ILE A 277 -2.42 -6.83 11.53
C ILE A 277 -1.72 -7.74 12.54
N MET A 278 -2.34 -8.87 12.89
CA MET A 278 -1.75 -9.84 13.83
C MET A 278 -0.42 -10.38 13.31
N PHE A 279 -0.32 -10.65 12.00
CA PHE A 279 0.92 -11.08 11.37
C PHE A 279 2.04 -10.04 11.53
N VAL A 280 1.75 -8.76 11.28
CA VAL A 280 2.72 -7.66 11.47
C VAL A 280 3.19 -7.57 12.92
N VAL A 281 2.25 -7.60 13.87
CA VAL A 281 2.56 -7.54 15.30
C VAL A 281 3.43 -8.74 15.73
N ALA A 282 3.13 -9.94 15.24
CA ALA A 282 3.93 -11.13 15.50
C ALA A 282 5.34 -11.02 14.92
N ALA A 283 5.49 -10.54 13.67
CA ALA A 283 6.79 -10.34 13.03
C ALA A 283 7.68 -9.31 13.76
N ASP A 284 7.07 -8.23 14.25
CA ASP A 284 7.77 -7.21 15.04
C ASP A 284 8.30 -7.77 16.37
N SER A 285 7.50 -8.61 17.04
CA SER A 285 7.89 -9.22 18.32
C SER A 285 9.13 -10.11 18.20
N VAL A 286 9.23 -10.90 17.12
CA VAL A 286 10.39 -11.77 16.84
C VAL A 286 11.64 -10.93 16.57
N THR A 287 11.49 -9.85 15.80
CA THR A 287 12.59 -8.94 15.45
C THR A 287 13.15 -8.23 16.69
N GLN A 288 12.29 -7.83 17.62
CA GLN A 288 12.71 -7.22 18.89
C GLN A 288 13.46 -8.22 19.79
N GLN A 289 13.03 -9.48 19.85
CA GLN A 289 13.67 -10.51 20.67
C GLN A 289 15.11 -10.84 20.23
N TRP A 290 15.38 -10.82 18.92
CA TRP A 290 16.74 -11.02 18.40
C TRP A 290 17.67 -9.84 18.70
N SER A 291 17.13 -8.63 18.80
CA SER A 291 17.90 -7.43 19.09
C SER A 291 18.38 -7.38 20.54
N THR A 292 17.56 -7.83 21.50
CA THR A 292 17.93 -7.87 22.92
C THR A 292 18.94 -8.97 23.25
N SER A 293 18.87 -10.12 22.56
CA SER A 293 19.76 -11.27 22.82
C SER A 293 21.22 -11.04 22.43
N ARG A 294 21.51 -10.13 21.47
CA ARG A 294 22.90 -9.84 21.05
C ARG A 294 23.67 -8.94 22.02
N ILE A 295 22.99 -8.16 22.86
CA ILE A 295 23.64 -7.21 23.76
C ILE A 295 24.22 -7.91 25.00
N SER A 296 23.59 -9.01 25.45
CA SER A 296 23.95 -9.69 26.70
C SER A 296 25.22 -10.56 26.65
N ILE A 297 25.86 -10.74 25.49
CA ILE A 297 27.02 -11.66 25.34
C ILE A 297 28.37 -10.93 25.53
N THR A 298 28.41 -9.60 25.61
CA THR A 298 29.69 -8.84 25.67
C THR A 298 30.12 -8.36 27.06
N SER A 299 29.37 -8.65 28.14
CA SER A 299 29.62 -8.05 29.46
C SER A 299 30.26 -8.97 30.52
N SER A 300 30.87 -10.10 30.15
CA SER A 300 31.56 -10.98 31.12
C SER A 300 32.98 -11.34 30.69
N THR A 301 33.89 -10.37 30.67
CA THR A 301 35.34 -10.66 30.79
C THR A 301 36.11 -9.49 31.41
N SER A 302 36.07 -9.40 32.73
CA SER A 302 37.14 -8.82 33.55
C SER A 302 37.68 -9.98 34.39
N SER A 303 38.89 -10.48 34.17
CA SER A 303 40.11 -9.82 34.65
C SER A 303 41.34 -10.35 33.91
N SER A 304 42.03 -9.50 33.14
CA SER A 304 43.50 -9.51 33.06
C SER A 304 44.02 -8.27 32.36
N THR A 305 44.92 -7.62 33.09
CA THR A 305 45.70 -6.43 32.80
C THR A 305 46.58 -6.55 31.55
N THR A 306 46.88 -5.38 30.96
CA THR A 306 48.00 -5.06 30.04
C THR A 306 47.79 -5.40 28.55
N LEU A 307 47.46 -4.42 27.71
CA LEU A 307 48.41 -3.56 26.98
C LEU A 307 47.62 -2.59 26.07
N ARG A 308 47.94 -1.31 26.15
CA ARG A 308 47.39 -0.23 25.31
C ARG A 308 48.05 -0.27 23.92
N HIS A 309 47.23 -0.26 22.87
CA HIS A 309 47.37 0.41 21.57
C HIS A 309 46.83 -0.46 20.43
N GLN A 310 45.56 -0.24 20.06
CA GLN A 310 44.98 -0.36 18.71
C GLN A 310 43.45 -0.48 18.85
N SER A 311 42.71 0.63 18.89
CA SER A 311 41.24 0.58 18.81
C SER A 311 40.60 1.90 18.39
N SER A 312 41.06 2.49 17.29
CA SER A 312 40.44 3.69 16.69
C SER A 312 39.85 3.45 15.29
N GLN A 313 39.74 2.20 14.83
CA GLN A 313 39.17 1.89 13.50
C GLN A 313 37.97 0.93 13.47
N GLN A 314 37.58 0.32 14.60
CA GLN A 314 36.46 -0.65 14.61
C GLN A 314 35.11 -0.09 15.04
N GLN A 315 35.01 1.21 15.38
CA GLN A 315 33.75 1.83 15.82
C GLN A 315 32.95 2.51 14.69
N GLN A 316 33.42 2.47 13.44
CA GLN A 316 32.78 3.16 12.30
C GLN A 316 32.06 2.23 11.31
N GLN A 317 31.92 0.93 11.63
CA GLN A 317 31.21 -0.05 10.78
C GLN A 317 29.93 -0.63 11.40
N GLN A 318 29.29 0.07 12.35
CA GLN A 318 27.83 -0.08 12.50
C GLN A 318 27.17 0.69 11.35
N MET A 319 27.28 0.11 10.15
CA MET A 319 26.55 0.56 8.98
C MET A 319 25.06 0.47 9.29
N LEU A 320 24.37 1.58 9.02
CA LEU A 320 22.93 1.76 9.06
C LEU A 320 22.24 0.60 8.35
N LEU A 321 21.84 -0.44 9.07
CA LEU A 321 20.78 -1.31 8.58
C LEU A 321 19.57 -0.39 8.37
N PRO A 322 18.97 -0.37 7.17
CA PRO A 322 17.80 0.45 6.92
C PRO A 322 16.75 0.05 7.96
N ARG A 323 16.46 0.98 8.88
CA ARG A 323 15.32 0.82 9.77
C ARG A 323 14.13 0.73 8.84
N HIS A 324 13.53 -0.46 8.74
CA HIS A 324 12.26 -0.60 8.04
C HIS A 324 11.33 0.49 8.57
N PRO A 325 10.70 1.27 7.67
CA PRO A 325 9.75 2.28 8.08
C PRO A 325 8.67 1.57 8.90
N ARG A 326 8.74 1.74 10.21
CA ARG A 326 7.76 1.18 11.14
C ARG A 326 6.42 1.74 10.71
N MET A 327 5.54 0.87 10.22
CA MET A 327 4.18 1.27 9.92
C MET A 327 3.62 1.90 11.21
N ASP A 328 3.05 3.09 11.11
CA ASP A 328 2.34 3.70 12.24
C ASP A 328 1.03 2.93 12.44
N LEU A 329 1.18 1.73 12.99
CA LEU A 329 0.06 0.86 13.35
C LEU A 329 -0.80 1.56 14.39
N GLU A 330 -0.24 2.44 15.21
CA GLU A 330 -0.97 3.16 16.24
C GLU A 330 -1.95 4.14 15.60
N GLY A 331 -1.52 4.99 14.66
CA GLY A 331 -2.42 5.84 13.90
C GLY A 331 -3.49 5.07 13.13
N PHE A 332 -3.13 3.93 12.50
CA PHE A 332 -4.11 3.08 11.81
C PHE A 332 -5.11 2.43 12.78
N LEU A 333 -4.62 1.87 13.89
CA LEU A 333 -5.44 1.19 14.89
C LEU A 333 -6.27 2.18 15.69
N CYS A 334 -5.80 3.38 16.02
CA CYS A 334 -6.62 4.40 16.66
C CYS A 334 -7.86 4.72 15.81
N ASN A 335 -7.70 4.77 14.49
CA ASN A 335 -8.81 4.98 13.55
C ASN A 335 -9.69 3.74 13.34
N ALA A 336 -9.14 2.53 13.42
CA ALA A 336 -9.85 1.27 13.15
C ALA A 336 -10.41 0.57 14.40
N ALA A 337 -9.83 0.79 15.58
CA ALA A 337 -10.13 0.09 16.83
C ALA A 337 -11.58 0.25 17.31
N PRO A 338 -12.21 1.44 17.22
CA PRO A 338 -13.61 1.58 17.59
C PRO A 338 -14.54 0.65 16.79
N LEU A 339 -14.12 0.17 15.62
CA LEU A 339 -14.90 -0.68 14.72
C LEU A 339 -14.63 -2.17 14.95
N ILE A 340 -13.42 -2.53 15.35
CA ILE A 340 -13.03 -3.91 15.65
C ILE A 340 -13.65 -4.38 16.96
N PHE A 341 -13.72 -3.49 17.96
CA PHE A 341 -14.05 -3.89 19.33
C PHE A 341 -15.46 -3.49 19.79
N ARG A 342 -16.24 -2.72 19.01
CA ARG A 342 -17.64 -2.40 19.36
C ARG A 342 -18.60 -3.46 18.80
N GLY A 343 -19.23 -4.21 19.70
CA GLY A 343 -20.19 -5.27 19.38
C GLY A 343 -20.19 -6.41 20.40
N HIS A 344 -19.11 -6.54 21.16
CA HIS A 344 -19.11 -7.32 22.39
C HIS A 344 -19.15 -6.34 23.56
N PRO A 345 -20.16 -6.38 24.45
CA PRO A 345 -19.97 -5.83 25.78
C PRO A 345 -18.73 -6.53 26.32
N CYS A 346 -17.63 -5.80 26.50
CA CYS A 346 -16.49 -6.30 27.24
C CYS A 346 -17.09 -6.81 28.54
N ALA A 347 -17.14 -8.14 28.71
CA ALA A 347 -17.59 -8.74 29.95
C ALA A 347 -16.76 -8.06 31.03
N GLY A 348 -17.42 -7.27 31.88
CA GLY A 348 -16.74 -6.54 32.94
C GLY A 348 -15.95 -7.54 33.75
N ALA A 349 -14.63 -7.53 33.58
CA ALA A 349 -13.73 -8.11 34.54
C ALA A 349 -13.73 -7.15 35.74
N ALA A 350 -14.69 -7.37 36.63
CA ALA A 350 -14.65 -6.91 38.01
C ALA A 350 -13.82 -7.89 38.85
#